data_AF-A0A7R9Z243-F1
#
_entry.id   AF-A0A7R9Z243-F1
#
_cell.length_a   1.000
_cell.length_b   1.000
_cell.length_c   1.000
_cell.angle_alpha   90.00
_cell.angle_beta   90.00
_cell.angle_gamma   90.00
#
_symmetry.space_group_name_H-M   'P 1'
#
loop_
_entity.id
_entity.type
_entity.pdbx_description
1 polymer ?
#
loop_
_entity_poly.entity_id
_entity_poly.type
_entity_poly.pdbx_seq_one_letter_code
_entity_poly.pdbx_strand_id
1 'polypeptide(L)'
;PFMRLTQDRRVRGALLRLLPRYTPLVVVLTACVMLRQAVTPSDIARWAASGQLPFFDMPHRCSALLRDVSPEEALPKGILSPGQVPVVQTLVRASVDLAASLGVELPNVPAEALLLRATVELRLPQAVFYVARELFALYLADTPHMALSFATPSSSPYVYIAALVALAAKLAYGIGSAADLGARLPGLPPPPCSWIEWADACLRSPGCRPLHLPMTESEASELTGARLLEYLDFCQHTVFSGMAAPEAMRDMQAMLQVCPAGMGHPCFADAPPHILPPGPQSANTFPHLFPQTLSSRPLASRQMSIFACVKSA
;
A
#
# COMPACT_ATOMS: atom_id res chain seq x y z
N PRO A 1 -13.09 32.86 -22.90
CA PRO A 1 -12.52 32.16 -21.71
C PRO A 1 -13.34 30.96 -21.23
N PHE A 2 -14.66 31.10 -21.02
CA PHE A 2 -15.52 30.04 -20.47
C PHE A 2 -15.67 28.81 -21.39
N MET A 3 -15.72 28.99 -22.71
CA MET A 3 -15.80 27.89 -23.68
C MET A 3 -14.53 27.05 -23.79
N ARG A 4 -13.33 27.64 -23.63
CA ARG A 4 -12.07 26.88 -23.61
C ARG A 4 -11.97 25.98 -22.37
N LEU A 5 -12.39 26.50 -21.21
CA LEU A 5 -12.41 25.75 -19.95
C LEU A 5 -13.35 24.53 -19.96
N THR A 6 -14.49 24.61 -20.66
CA THR A 6 -15.43 23.48 -20.77
C THR A 6 -14.94 22.44 -21.77
N GLN A 7 -14.29 22.86 -22.86
CA GLN A 7 -13.64 21.98 -23.83
C GLN A 7 -12.46 21.23 -23.19
N ASP A 8 -11.61 21.91 -22.44
CA ASP A 8 -10.50 21.30 -21.69
C ASP A 8 -10.97 20.26 -20.67
N ARG A 9 -12.10 20.51 -19.99
CA ARG A 9 -12.68 19.54 -19.05
C ARG A 9 -13.21 18.29 -19.77
N ARG A 10 -13.83 18.45 -20.93
CA ARG A 10 -14.34 17.33 -21.74
C ARG A 10 -13.21 16.50 -22.33
N VAL A 11 -12.19 17.14 -22.90
CA VAL A 11 -11.00 16.48 -23.45
C VAL A 11 -10.24 15.76 -22.33
N ARG A 12 -10.01 16.42 -21.19
CA ARG A 12 -9.40 15.77 -20.02
C ARG A 12 -10.20 14.57 -19.53
N GLY A 13 -11.53 14.69 -19.48
CA GLY A 13 -12.41 13.60 -19.07
C GLY A 13 -12.44 12.44 -20.08
N ALA A 14 -12.24 12.70 -21.37
CA ALA A 14 -12.09 11.67 -22.39
C ALA A 14 -10.71 11.00 -22.32
N LEU A 15 -9.64 11.79 -22.16
CA LEU A 15 -8.28 11.27 -21.99
C LEU A 15 -8.14 10.42 -20.73
N LEU A 16 -8.74 10.82 -19.60
CA LEU A 16 -8.72 10.01 -18.38
C LEU A 16 -9.56 8.73 -18.46
N ARG A 17 -10.50 8.66 -19.41
CA ARG A 17 -11.24 7.43 -19.72
C ARG A 17 -10.41 6.48 -20.57
N LEU A 18 -9.60 7.00 -21.48
CA LEU A 18 -8.70 6.21 -22.35
C LEU A 18 -7.40 5.81 -21.63
N LEU A 19 -6.85 6.71 -20.84
CA LEU A 19 -5.59 6.54 -20.11
C LEU A 19 -5.79 6.96 -18.64
N PRO A 20 -6.36 6.07 -17.81
CA PRO A 20 -6.44 6.29 -16.38
C PRO A 20 -5.06 6.58 -15.76
N ARG A 21 -5.05 7.35 -14.68
CA ARG A 21 -3.80 7.73 -13.98
C ARG A 21 -2.97 6.54 -13.48
N TYR A 22 -3.63 5.41 -13.24
CA TYR A 22 -3.02 4.19 -12.76
C TYR A 22 -2.52 3.26 -13.89
N THR A 23 -2.66 3.65 -15.16
CA THR A 23 -2.19 2.84 -16.29
C THR A 23 -0.72 2.41 -16.17
N PRO A 24 0.23 3.25 -15.71
CA PRO A 24 1.61 2.79 -15.51
C PRO A 24 1.72 1.58 -14.56
N LEU A 25 0.95 1.57 -13.47
CA LEU A 25 0.94 0.45 -12.52
C LEU A 25 0.31 -0.81 -13.12
N VAL A 26 -0.70 -0.63 -13.98
CA VAL A 26 -1.34 -1.73 -14.72
C VAL A 26 -0.36 -2.35 -15.72
N VAL A 27 0.38 -1.53 -16.46
CA VAL A 27 1.42 -2.00 -17.39
C VAL A 27 2.50 -2.77 -16.63
N VAL A 28 2.97 -2.25 -15.49
CA VAL A 28 3.97 -2.94 -14.66
C VAL A 28 3.43 -4.28 -14.15
N LEU A 29 2.21 -4.30 -13.59
CA LEU A 29 1.60 -5.55 -13.10
C LEU A 29 1.45 -6.58 -14.24
N THR A 30 0.94 -6.14 -15.39
CA THR A 30 0.75 -6.99 -16.58
C THR A 30 2.08 -7.57 -17.05
N ALA A 31 3.12 -6.73 -17.15
CA ALA A 31 4.47 -7.17 -17.51
C ALA A 31 5.06 -8.16 -16.48
N CYS A 32 4.89 -7.91 -15.18
CA CYS A 32 5.32 -8.84 -14.14
C CYS A 32 4.65 -10.22 -14.28
N VAL A 33 3.34 -10.25 -14.56
CA VAL A 33 2.59 -11.50 -14.76
C VAL A 33 3.10 -12.23 -16.01
N MET A 34 3.26 -11.51 -17.13
CA MET A 34 3.80 -12.09 -18.38
C MET A 34 5.22 -12.65 -18.20
N LEU A 35 6.07 -11.95 -17.44
CA LEU A 35 7.44 -12.37 -17.12
C LEU A 35 7.49 -13.38 -15.97
N ARG A 36 6.34 -13.89 -15.51
CA ARG A 36 6.20 -14.86 -14.41
C ARG A 36 6.97 -14.47 -13.15
N GLN A 37 6.99 -13.17 -12.84
CA GLN A 37 7.61 -12.65 -11.62
C GLN A 37 6.72 -12.96 -10.41
N ALA A 38 7.33 -13.33 -9.29
CA ALA A 38 6.64 -13.61 -8.03
C ALA A 38 6.19 -12.33 -7.32
N VAL A 39 5.37 -11.53 -8.01
CA VAL A 39 4.90 -10.21 -7.58
C VAL A 39 3.38 -10.25 -7.49
N THR A 40 2.84 -9.77 -6.37
CA THR A 40 1.40 -9.64 -6.14
C THR A 40 0.93 -8.22 -6.50
N PRO A 41 -0.34 -8.03 -6.86
CA PRO A 41 -0.94 -6.71 -7.03
C PRO A 41 -0.80 -5.83 -5.79
N SER A 42 -0.83 -6.45 -4.62
CA SER A 42 -0.60 -5.77 -3.34
C SER A 42 0.82 -5.22 -3.25
N ASP A 43 1.83 -5.92 -3.79
CA ASP A 43 3.20 -5.40 -3.85
C ASP A 43 3.30 -4.18 -4.76
N ILE A 44 2.69 -4.21 -5.96
CA ILE A 44 2.68 -3.05 -6.85
C ILE A 44 2.03 -1.83 -6.18
N ALA A 45 0.88 -2.04 -5.53
CA ALA A 45 0.21 -1.00 -4.77
C ALA A 45 1.08 -0.49 -3.61
N ARG A 46 1.73 -1.41 -2.88
CA ARG A 46 2.64 -1.12 -1.77
C ARG A 46 3.85 -0.31 -2.24
N TRP A 47 4.49 -0.70 -3.33
CA TRP A 47 5.66 -0.03 -3.91
C TRP A 47 5.30 1.35 -4.44
N ALA A 48 4.12 1.51 -5.05
CA ALA A 48 3.61 2.81 -5.45
C ALA A 48 3.32 3.72 -4.24
N ALA A 49 2.74 3.15 -3.17
CA ALA A 49 2.44 3.88 -1.94
C ALA A 49 3.71 4.29 -1.19
N SER A 50 4.73 3.44 -1.15
CA SER A 50 6.00 3.68 -0.43
C SER A 50 7.02 4.51 -1.22
N GLY A 51 6.72 4.86 -2.47
CA GLY A 51 7.65 5.61 -3.34
C GLY A 51 8.74 4.76 -3.97
N GLN A 52 8.76 3.44 -3.74
CA GLN A 52 9.67 2.51 -4.44
C GLN A 52 9.40 2.47 -5.94
N LEU A 53 8.12 2.58 -6.34
CA LEU A 53 7.75 2.93 -7.70
C LEU A 53 7.53 4.44 -7.77
N PRO A 54 8.09 5.14 -8.78
CA PRO A 54 7.98 6.59 -8.93
C PRO A 54 6.60 6.99 -9.47
N PHE A 55 5.54 6.55 -8.80
CA PHE A 55 4.16 6.78 -9.21
C PHE A 55 3.77 8.23 -8.96
N PHE A 56 3.91 8.70 -7.72
CA PHE A 56 3.61 10.08 -7.31
C PHE A 56 4.57 11.12 -7.90
N ASP A 57 5.84 10.73 -8.11
CA ASP A 57 6.89 11.57 -8.69
C ASP A 57 6.87 11.59 -10.23
N MET A 58 6.01 10.79 -10.87
CA MET A 58 5.96 10.66 -12.33
C MET A 58 5.78 12.01 -13.06
N PRO A 59 4.89 12.95 -12.64
CA PRO A 59 4.76 14.24 -13.31
C PRO A 59 6.06 15.04 -13.33
N HIS A 60 6.82 14.99 -12.23
CA HIS A 60 8.09 15.68 -12.15
C HIS A 60 9.13 15.03 -13.06
N ARG A 61 9.25 13.70 -13.03
CA ARG A 61 10.17 12.96 -13.91
C ARG A 61 9.87 13.18 -15.39
N CYS A 62 8.59 13.15 -15.76
CA CYS A 62 8.14 13.41 -17.12
C CYS A 62 8.25 14.88 -17.50
N SER A 63 8.33 15.82 -16.54
CA SER A 63 8.41 17.25 -16.85
C SER A 63 9.64 17.61 -17.68
N ALA A 64 10.76 16.88 -17.51
CA ALA A 64 11.96 17.05 -18.33
C ALA A 64 11.74 16.57 -19.77
N LEU A 65 11.10 15.41 -19.94
CA LEU A 65 10.77 14.82 -21.25
C LEU A 65 9.73 15.63 -22.02
N LEU A 66 8.87 16.36 -21.31
CA LEU A 66 7.80 17.17 -21.89
C LEU A 66 8.20 18.63 -22.13
N ARG A 67 9.46 19.03 -21.86
CA ARG A 67 9.92 20.41 -22.10
C ARG A 67 9.96 20.75 -23.59
N ASP A 68 10.30 19.77 -24.41
CA ASP A 68 10.50 19.95 -25.85
C ASP A 68 9.23 19.71 -26.67
N VAL A 69 8.13 19.33 -26.00
CA VAL A 69 6.83 19.08 -26.64
C VAL A 69 6.09 20.40 -26.79
N SER A 70 5.53 20.64 -27.98
CA SER A 70 4.77 21.86 -28.26
C SER A 70 3.58 21.97 -27.29
N PRO A 71 3.19 23.18 -26.84
CA PRO A 71 2.08 23.35 -25.90
C PRO A 71 0.72 22.90 -26.46
N GLU A 72 0.61 22.71 -27.78
CA GLU A 72 -0.57 22.17 -28.46
C GLU A 72 -0.64 20.63 -28.42
N GLU A 73 0.52 19.96 -28.32
CA GLU A 73 0.65 18.51 -28.18
C GLU A 73 0.82 18.06 -26.71
N ALA A 74 1.13 19.01 -25.82
CA ALA A 74 1.41 18.73 -24.42
C ALA A 74 0.17 18.22 -23.68
N LEU A 75 0.27 16.99 -23.14
CA LEU A 75 -0.74 16.44 -22.25
C LEU A 75 -0.95 17.36 -21.04
N PRO A 76 -2.20 17.66 -20.66
CA PRO A 76 -2.48 18.42 -19.44
C PRO A 76 -1.77 17.79 -18.23
N LYS A 77 -0.93 18.55 -17.51
CA LYS A 77 -0.15 18.06 -16.35
C LYS A 77 -0.99 17.29 -15.32
N GLY A 78 -2.24 17.72 -15.13
CA GLY A 78 -3.19 17.07 -14.22
C GLY A 78 -3.68 15.69 -14.67
N ILE A 79 -3.30 15.18 -15.84
CA ILE A 79 -3.49 13.78 -16.27
C ILE A 79 -2.37 12.91 -15.71
N LEU A 80 -1.15 13.44 -15.67
CA LEU A 80 0.02 12.70 -15.17
C LEU A 80 0.06 12.67 -13.65
N SER A 81 -0.52 13.67 -12.96
CA SER A 81 -0.58 13.69 -11.50
C SER A 81 -1.48 12.58 -10.96
N PRO A 82 -0.92 11.54 -10.32
CA PRO A 82 -1.74 10.53 -9.67
C PRO A 82 -2.51 11.14 -8.50
N GLY A 83 -3.70 10.60 -8.24
CA GLY A 83 -4.51 11.05 -7.10
C GLY A 83 -4.27 10.20 -5.86
N GLN A 84 -4.49 8.89 -6.01
CA GLN A 84 -4.34 7.89 -4.98
C GLN A 84 -3.85 6.59 -5.61
N VAL A 85 -3.20 5.75 -4.82
CA VAL A 85 -2.91 4.38 -5.27
C VAL A 85 -4.24 3.66 -5.50
N PRO A 86 -4.44 3.04 -6.66
CA PRO A 86 -5.68 2.31 -6.97
C PRO A 86 -5.85 1.12 -6.03
N VAL A 87 -7.11 0.75 -5.79
CA VAL A 87 -7.44 -0.48 -5.08
C VAL A 87 -6.92 -1.67 -5.88
N VAL A 88 -6.39 -2.68 -5.20
CA VAL A 88 -5.82 -3.90 -5.80
C VAL A 88 -6.74 -4.52 -6.86
N GLN A 89 -8.04 -4.64 -6.59
CA GLN A 89 -9.00 -5.18 -7.55
C GLN A 89 -9.09 -4.36 -8.84
N THR A 90 -8.93 -3.04 -8.75
CA THR A 90 -8.93 -2.17 -9.94
C THR A 90 -7.69 -2.42 -10.79
N LEU A 91 -6.53 -2.62 -10.17
CA LEU A 91 -5.30 -3.00 -10.88
C LEU A 91 -5.44 -4.34 -11.60
N VAL A 92 -5.98 -5.34 -10.91
CA VAL A 92 -6.19 -6.69 -11.48
C VAL A 92 -7.13 -6.63 -12.68
N ARG A 93 -8.31 -6.02 -12.51
CA ARG A 93 -9.29 -5.88 -13.60
C ARG A 93 -8.68 -5.16 -14.81
N ALA A 94 -8.06 -4.01 -14.58
CA ALA A 94 -7.46 -3.23 -15.68
C ALA A 94 -6.29 -3.96 -16.36
N SER A 95 -5.58 -4.85 -15.66
CA SER A 95 -4.50 -5.66 -16.27
C SER A 95 -5.06 -6.75 -17.18
N VAL A 96 -6.15 -7.40 -16.77
CA VAL A 96 -6.87 -8.37 -17.61
C VAL A 96 -7.47 -7.67 -18.83
N ASP A 97 -8.11 -6.51 -18.64
CA ASP A 97 -8.66 -5.70 -19.74
C ASP A 97 -7.56 -5.25 -20.71
N LEU A 98 -6.40 -4.82 -20.18
CA LEU A 98 -5.25 -4.43 -21.00
C LEU A 98 -4.74 -5.60 -21.84
N ALA A 99 -4.54 -6.77 -21.23
CA ALA A 99 -4.10 -7.97 -21.95
C ALA A 99 -5.08 -8.37 -23.05
N ALA A 100 -6.39 -8.32 -22.76
CA ALA A 100 -7.44 -8.59 -23.75
C ALA A 100 -7.41 -7.57 -24.90
N SER A 101 -7.19 -6.29 -24.61
CA SER A 101 -7.08 -5.24 -25.63
C SER A 101 -5.84 -5.39 -26.52
N LEU A 102 -4.76 -5.99 -26.00
CA LEU A 102 -3.52 -6.27 -26.72
C LEU A 102 -3.57 -7.61 -27.46
N GLY A 103 -4.62 -8.43 -27.28
CA GLY A 103 -4.71 -9.77 -27.84
C GLY A 103 -3.68 -10.74 -27.24
N VAL A 104 -3.24 -10.50 -26.01
CA VAL A 104 -2.23 -11.31 -25.32
C VAL A 104 -2.91 -12.15 -24.24
N GLU A 105 -2.64 -13.46 -24.24
CA GLU A 105 -3.08 -14.34 -23.18
C GLU A 105 -2.18 -14.20 -21.94
N LEU A 106 -2.79 -13.97 -20.78
CA LEU A 106 -2.05 -13.92 -19.53
C LEU A 106 -1.77 -15.34 -19.01
N PRO A 107 -0.50 -15.67 -18.70
CA PRO A 107 -0.20 -16.95 -18.09
C PRO A 107 -0.77 -17.02 -16.67
N ASN A 108 -0.93 -18.25 -16.16
CA ASN A 108 -1.21 -18.48 -14.74
C ASN A 108 -0.10 -17.86 -13.87
N VAL A 109 -0.48 -17.36 -12.70
CA VAL A 109 0.51 -16.80 -11.77
C VAL A 109 1.53 -17.85 -11.35
N PRO A 110 2.80 -17.43 -11.11
CA PRO A 110 3.88 -18.35 -10.74
C PRO A 110 3.71 -18.83 -9.29
N ALA A 111 2.77 -19.74 -9.07
CA ALA A 111 2.34 -20.19 -7.75
C ALA A 111 3.49 -20.72 -6.90
N GLU A 112 4.36 -21.58 -7.43
CA GLU A 112 5.51 -22.10 -6.69
C GLU A 112 6.47 -21.01 -6.21
N ALA A 113 6.77 -20.03 -7.07
CA ALA A 113 7.65 -18.93 -6.70
C ALA A 113 7.00 -18.02 -5.63
N LEU A 114 5.68 -17.82 -5.72
CA LEU A 114 4.90 -17.10 -4.71
C LEU A 114 4.83 -17.87 -3.37
N LEU A 115 4.69 -19.19 -3.40
CA LEU A 115 4.73 -20.05 -2.21
C LEU A 115 6.10 -19.97 -1.54
N LEU A 116 7.18 -20.11 -2.31
CA LEU A 116 8.55 -19.98 -1.80
C LEU A 116 8.74 -18.61 -1.16
N ARG A 117 8.39 -17.54 -1.88
CA ARG A 117 8.48 -16.16 -1.39
C ARG A 117 7.69 -15.99 -0.08
N ALA A 118 6.44 -16.43 -0.03
CA ALA A 118 5.61 -16.33 1.17
C ALA A 118 6.24 -17.07 2.36
N THR A 119 6.79 -18.27 2.15
CA THR A 119 7.46 -19.01 3.24
C THR A 119 8.72 -18.32 3.73
N VAL A 120 9.51 -17.70 2.84
CA VAL A 120 10.72 -16.94 3.20
C VAL A 120 10.34 -15.66 3.96
N GLU A 121 9.36 -14.90 3.46
CA GLU A 121 8.89 -13.67 4.09
C GLU A 121 8.34 -13.91 5.50
N LEU A 122 7.60 -15.02 5.67
CA LEU A 122 7.06 -15.48 6.95
C LEU A 122 8.09 -16.24 7.81
N ARG A 123 9.35 -16.36 7.36
CA ARG A 123 10.43 -17.07 8.06
C ARG A 123 10.05 -18.50 8.48
N LEU A 124 9.25 -19.15 7.64
CA LEU A 124 8.84 -20.53 7.85
C LEU A 124 9.98 -21.47 7.39
N PRO A 125 10.14 -22.65 8.01
CA PRO A 125 11.14 -23.60 7.56
C PRO A 125 10.84 -24.11 6.15
N GLN A 126 11.89 -24.46 5.41
CA GLN A 126 11.78 -24.98 4.04
C GLN A 126 10.88 -26.22 3.92
N ALA A 127 10.78 -27.04 4.97
CA ALA A 127 9.84 -28.16 5.01
C ALA A 127 8.37 -27.72 4.83
N VAL A 128 7.97 -26.55 5.32
CA VAL A 128 6.62 -26.01 5.11
C VAL A 128 6.40 -25.66 3.63
N PHE A 129 7.42 -25.14 2.94
CA PHE A 129 7.36 -24.90 1.50
C PHE A 129 7.14 -26.20 0.73
N TYR A 130 7.86 -27.27 1.05
CA TYR A 130 7.65 -28.56 0.36
C TYR A 130 6.22 -29.06 0.53
N VAL A 131 5.68 -29.03 1.75
CA VAL A 131 4.26 -29.40 1.99
C VAL A 131 3.31 -28.51 1.18
N ALA A 132 3.53 -27.20 1.17
CA ALA A 132 2.70 -26.27 0.41
C ALA A 132 2.76 -26.52 -1.10
N ARG A 133 3.94 -26.88 -1.62
CA ARG A 133 4.15 -27.24 -3.04
C ARG A 133 3.44 -28.53 -3.40
N GLU A 134 3.50 -29.56 -2.55
CA GLU A 134 2.77 -30.82 -2.80
C GLU A 134 1.26 -30.60 -2.73
N LEU A 135 0.75 -29.82 -1.78
CA LEU A 135 -0.67 -29.43 -1.73
C LEU A 135 -1.08 -28.65 -2.98
N PHE A 136 -0.24 -27.75 -3.47
CA PHE A 136 -0.47 -27.04 -4.72
C PHE A 136 -0.57 -28.02 -5.90
N ALA A 137 0.39 -28.94 -6.02
CA ALA A 137 0.42 -29.95 -7.08
C ALA A 137 -0.85 -30.84 -7.07
N LEU A 138 -1.36 -31.18 -5.89
CA LEU A 138 -2.54 -32.04 -5.73
C LEU A 138 -3.87 -31.34 -6.03
N TYR A 139 -4.04 -30.08 -5.62
CA TYR A 139 -5.36 -29.43 -5.61
C TYR A 139 -5.50 -28.28 -6.59
N LEU A 140 -4.41 -27.62 -6.98
CA LEU A 140 -4.46 -26.34 -7.69
C LEU A 140 -3.60 -26.27 -8.95
N ALA A 141 -2.71 -27.24 -9.17
CA ALA A 141 -2.01 -27.39 -10.45
C ALA A 141 -3.03 -27.47 -11.59
N ASP A 142 -2.79 -26.69 -12.65
CA ASP A 142 -3.61 -26.60 -13.85
C ASP A 142 -5.07 -26.19 -13.65
N THR A 143 -5.41 -25.63 -12.48
CA THR A 143 -6.76 -25.11 -12.22
C THR A 143 -6.92 -23.68 -12.72
N PRO A 144 -8.15 -23.29 -13.16
CA PRO A 144 -8.44 -21.90 -13.54
C PRO A 144 -8.36 -20.92 -12.36
N HIS A 145 -8.29 -21.42 -11.12
CA HIS A 145 -8.10 -20.60 -9.93
C HIS A 145 -6.75 -19.90 -9.89
N MET A 146 -5.77 -20.38 -10.65
CA MET A 146 -4.44 -19.77 -10.79
C MET A 146 -4.36 -18.72 -11.92
N ALA A 147 -5.43 -18.51 -12.67
CA ALA A 147 -5.51 -17.41 -13.62
C ALA A 147 -5.71 -16.09 -12.86
N LEU A 148 -5.16 -15.01 -13.41
CA LEU A 148 -5.42 -13.67 -12.88
C LEU A 148 -6.90 -13.31 -13.13
N SER A 149 -7.73 -13.37 -12.11
CA SER A 149 -9.17 -13.10 -12.20
C SER A 149 -9.64 -12.02 -11.25
N PHE A 150 -10.66 -11.28 -11.67
CA PHE A 150 -11.34 -10.25 -10.89
C PHE A 150 -12.83 -10.56 -10.66
N ALA A 151 -13.29 -11.77 -10.99
CA ALA A 151 -14.70 -12.15 -10.90
C ALA A 151 -15.27 -12.00 -9.48
N THR A 152 -14.51 -12.44 -8.46
CA THR A 152 -14.83 -12.23 -7.05
C THR A 152 -13.56 -11.95 -6.25
N PRO A 153 -13.64 -11.18 -5.14
CA PRO A 153 -12.51 -10.97 -4.24
C PRO A 153 -11.89 -12.27 -3.73
N SER A 154 -12.74 -13.27 -3.47
CA SER A 154 -12.34 -14.59 -2.96
C SER A 154 -11.70 -15.49 -4.01
N SER A 155 -11.90 -15.20 -5.31
CA SER A 155 -11.31 -15.97 -6.42
C SER A 155 -9.91 -15.49 -6.80
N SER A 156 -9.28 -14.66 -5.98
CA SER A 156 -7.92 -14.20 -6.26
C SER A 156 -6.91 -15.35 -6.03
N PRO A 157 -6.02 -15.66 -7.00
CA PRO A 157 -5.04 -16.74 -6.84
C PRO A 157 -4.12 -16.53 -5.62
N TYR A 158 -3.89 -15.27 -5.25
CA TYR A 158 -3.09 -14.91 -4.08
C TYR A 158 -3.74 -15.32 -2.75
N VAL A 159 -5.07 -15.39 -2.68
CA VAL A 159 -5.79 -15.89 -1.50
C VAL A 159 -5.58 -17.40 -1.34
N TYR A 160 -5.64 -18.15 -2.44
CA TYR A 160 -5.36 -19.59 -2.43
C TYR A 160 -3.91 -19.88 -2.03
N ILE A 161 -2.94 -19.11 -2.54
CA ILE A 161 -1.53 -19.23 -2.16
C ILE A 161 -1.35 -18.99 -0.66
N ALA A 162 -1.94 -17.93 -0.11
CA ALA A 162 -1.89 -17.66 1.33
C ALA A 162 -2.55 -18.79 2.15
N ALA A 163 -3.68 -19.31 1.69
CA ALA A 163 -4.38 -20.43 2.32
C ALA A 163 -3.54 -21.72 2.30
N LEU A 164 -2.85 -22.01 1.20
CA LEU A 164 -1.95 -23.16 1.09
C LEU A 164 -0.78 -23.06 2.07
N VAL A 165 -0.16 -21.88 2.23
CA VAL A 165 0.92 -21.69 3.21
C VAL A 165 0.40 -21.88 4.63
N ALA A 166 -0.76 -21.33 4.96
CA ALA A 166 -1.38 -21.50 6.28
C ALA A 166 -1.74 -22.98 6.56
N LEU A 167 -2.31 -23.67 5.58
CA LEU A 167 -2.65 -25.09 5.67
C LEU A 167 -1.39 -25.96 5.80
N ALA A 168 -0.35 -25.68 5.01
CA ALA A 168 0.92 -26.37 5.08
C ALA A 168 1.57 -26.21 6.46
N ALA A 169 1.57 -24.99 7.02
CA ALA A 169 2.07 -24.74 8.37
C ALA A 169 1.24 -25.51 9.41
N LYS A 170 -0.09 -25.51 9.28
CA LYS A 170 -1.01 -26.24 10.16
C LYS A 170 -0.72 -27.75 10.16
N LEU A 171 -0.55 -28.34 8.97
CA LEU A 171 -0.24 -29.76 8.83
C LEU A 171 1.17 -30.10 9.30
N ALA A 172 2.16 -29.27 8.94
CA ALA A 172 3.55 -29.48 9.32
C ALA A 172 3.76 -29.48 10.84
N TYR A 173 3.07 -28.59 11.55
CA TYR A 173 3.20 -28.41 13.01
C TYR A 173 2.06 -29.03 13.83
N GLY A 174 1.05 -29.62 13.20
CA GLY A 174 -0.10 -30.22 13.88
C GLY A 174 -1.00 -29.20 14.62
N ILE A 175 -1.05 -27.95 14.16
CA ILE A 175 -1.78 -26.87 14.85
C ILE A 175 -3.30 -27.16 14.82
N GLY A 176 -3.94 -27.20 15.99
CA GLY A 176 -5.40 -27.36 16.09
C GLY A 176 -5.93 -28.79 15.90
N SER A 177 -5.06 -29.81 15.93
CA SER A 177 -5.50 -31.20 16.13
C SER A 177 -5.82 -31.42 17.61
N ALA A 178 -7.07 -31.77 17.91
CA ALA A 178 -7.50 -32.16 19.27
C ALA A 178 -7.00 -33.57 19.67
N ALA A 179 -6.49 -34.34 18.71
CA ALA A 179 -5.84 -35.61 19.00
C ALA A 179 -4.39 -35.34 19.42
N ASP A 180 -4.09 -35.75 20.65
CA ASP A 180 -2.80 -35.70 21.32
C ASP A 180 -1.61 -36.09 20.42
N LEU A 181 -0.52 -35.31 20.55
CA LEU A 181 0.87 -35.70 20.33
C LEU A 181 1.25 -36.35 18.98
N GLY A 182 1.86 -35.56 18.10
CA GLY A 182 3.12 -36.03 17.49
C GLY A 182 3.19 -36.17 15.98
N ALA A 183 2.14 -35.90 15.20
CA ALA A 183 2.24 -35.92 13.72
C ALA A 183 2.91 -34.64 13.16
N ARG A 184 3.95 -34.14 13.84
CA ARG A 184 4.84 -33.15 13.28
C ARG A 184 5.69 -33.86 12.24
N LEU A 185 5.90 -33.23 11.08
CA LEU A 185 6.78 -33.84 10.09
C LEU A 185 8.18 -34.02 10.70
N PRO A 186 8.77 -35.22 10.55
CA PRO A 186 10.09 -35.50 11.09
C PRO A 186 11.13 -34.55 10.48
N GLY A 187 12.04 -34.04 11.31
CA GLY A 187 13.13 -33.15 10.86
C GLY A 187 12.78 -31.66 10.78
N LEU A 188 11.57 -31.24 11.16
CA LEU A 188 11.28 -29.81 11.35
C LEU A 188 12.12 -29.21 12.50
N PRO A 189 12.33 -27.88 12.54
CA PRO A 189 12.76 -27.15 13.74
C PRO A 189 11.57 -26.89 14.68
N PRO A 190 11.77 -26.87 16.01
CA PRO A 190 10.67 -26.79 16.98
C PRO A 190 9.72 -25.63 16.64
N PRO A 191 8.41 -25.77 16.89
CA PRO A 191 7.49 -24.65 16.70
C PRO A 191 7.95 -23.44 17.54
N PRO A 192 7.61 -22.22 17.11
CA PRO A 192 7.89 -21.04 17.93
C PRO A 192 7.21 -21.18 19.30
N CYS A 193 7.86 -20.67 20.35
CA CYS A 193 7.32 -20.68 21.71
C CYS A 193 5.93 -20.00 21.79
N SER A 194 5.70 -19.01 20.93
CA SER A 194 4.42 -18.36 20.73
C SER A 194 4.23 -18.02 19.25
N TRP A 195 3.10 -18.46 18.68
CA TRP A 195 2.69 -18.08 17.33
C TRP A 195 2.38 -16.58 17.22
N ILE A 196 2.00 -15.94 18.33
CA ILE A 196 1.77 -14.50 18.39
C ILE A 196 3.11 -13.75 18.28
N GLU A 197 4.11 -14.17 19.05
CA GLU A 197 5.45 -13.57 18.99
C GLU A 197 6.12 -13.78 17.62
N TRP A 198 5.92 -14.95 17.00
CA TRP A 198 6.33 -15.22 15.64
C TRP A 198 5.63 -14.27 14.65
N ALA A 199 4.31 -14.07 14.78
CA ALA A 199 3.56 -13.17 13.91
C ALA A 199 4.07 -11.73 14.05
N ASP A 200 4.29 -11.25 15.27
CA ASP A 200 4.87 -9.94 15.54
C ASP A 200 6.29 -9.80 14.96
N ALA A 201 7.12 -10.85 15.07
CA ALA A 201 8.45 -10.86 14.48
C ALA A 201 8.41 -10.84 12.95
N CYS A 202 7.42 -11.50 12.34
CA CYS A 202 7.18 -11.44 10.89
C CYS A 202 6.75 -10.03 10.47
N LEU A 203 5.81 -9.40 11.18
CA LEU A 203 5.36 -8.03 10.89
C LEU A 203 6.47 -6.98 11.02
N ARG A 204 7.51 -7.26 11.80
CA ARG A 204 8.72 -6.41 11.87
C ARG A 204 9.70 -6.63 10.72
N SER A 205 9.54 -7.69 9.93
CA SER A 205 10.40 -8.02 8.78
C SER A 205 10.12 -7.07 7.60
N PRO A 206 11.13 -6.57 6.87
CA PRO A 206 10.93 -5.61 5.79
C PRO A 206 10.00 -6.09 4.66
N GLY A 207 9.91 -7.41 4.43
CA GLY A 207 8.99 -7.99 3.44
C GLY A 207 7.51 -8.03 3.88
N CYS A 208 7.25 -8.07 5.19
CA CYS A 208 5.90 -8.12 5.75
C CYS A 208 5.51 -6.87 6.53
N ARG A 209 6.42 -5.88 6.63
CA ARG A 209 6.17 -4.61 7.32
C ARG A 209 4.97 -3.92 6.68
N PRO A 210 3.88 -3.70 7.42
CA PRO A 210 2.79 -2.87 6.91
C PRO A 210 3.36 -1.51 6.54
N LEU A 211 2.86 -0.89 5.47
CA LEU A 211 3.04 0.55 5.38
C LEU A 211 2.31 1.15 6.57
N HIS A 212 3.06 1.55 7.59
CA HIS A 212 2.56 2.34 8.70
C HIS A 212 2.41 3.80 8.26
N LEU A 213 1.76 4.01 7.12
CA LEU A 213 1.28 5.32 6.75
C LEU A 213 -0.06 5.51 7.46
N PRO A 214 -0.29 6.65 8.12
CA PRO A 214 -1.60 6.97 8.65
C PRO A 214 -2.60 6.97 7.49
N MET A 215 -3.60 6.10 7.58
CA MET A 215 -4.65 5.95 6.56
C MET A 215 -5.78 6.95 6.78
N THR A 216 -5.84 7.52 7.99
CA THR A 216 -6.82 8.52 8.39
C THR A 216 -6.13 9.79 8.91
N GLU A 217 -6.86 10.90 8.87
CA GLU A 217 -6.39 12.19 9.38
C GLU A 217 -6.19 12.14 10.91
N SER A 218 -7.04 11.40 11.63
CA SER A 218 -6.87 11.16 13.06
C SER A 218 -5.59 10.37 13.37
N GLU A 219 -5.32 9.30 12.64
CA GLU A 219 -4.07 8.54 12.80
C GLU A 219 -2.84 9.41 12.52
N ALA A 220 -2.91 10.30 11.53
CA ALA A 220 -1.81 11.21 11.20
C ALA A 220 -1.56 12.22 12.32
N SER A 221 -2.62 12.72 12.97
CA SER A 221 -2.54 13.68 14.06
C SER A 221 -1.96 13.12 15.36
N GLU A 222 -2.09 11.80 15.55
CA GLU A 222 -1.59 11.10 16.73
C GLU A 222 -0.13 10.66 16.59
N LEU A 223 0.48 10.86 15.42
CA LEU A 223 1.90 10.53 15.20
C LEU A 223 2.80 11.47 16.00
N THR A 224 3.66 10.88 16.82
CA THR A 224 4.64 11.60 17.63
C THR A 224 6.04 11.00 17.48
N GLY A 225 7.06 11.79 17.81
CA GLY A 225 8.46 11.37 17.85
C GLY A 225 8.99 10.85 16.51
N ALA A 226 9.74 9.73 16.55
CA ALA A 226 10.41 9.16 15.38
C ALA A 226 9.44 8.79 14.24
N ARG A 227 8.21 8.37 14.56
CA ARG A 227 7.21 7.99 13.54
C ARG A 227 6.67 9.19 12.77
N LEU A 228 6.58 10.35 13.42
CA LEU A 228 6.22 11.60 12.75
C LEU A 228 7.32 12.03 11.79
N LEU A 229 8.59 11.94 12.20
CA LEU A 229 9.72 12.27 11.34
C LEU A 229 9.81 11.34 10.12
N GLU A 230 9.65 10.03 10.30
CA GLU A 230 9.57 9.07 9.19
C GLU A 230 8.41 9.40 8.22
N TYR A 231 7.26 9.79 8.76
CA TYR A 231 6.10 10.15 7.94
C TYR A 231 6.30 11.47 7.19
N LEU A 232 6.91 12.49 7.82
CA LEU A 232 7.23 13.77 7.18
C LEU A 232 8.27 13.59 6.07
N ASP A 233 9.31 12.80 6.32
CA ASP A 233 10.32 12.43 5.32
C ASP A 233 9.68 11.72 4.13
N PHE A 234 8.81 10.74 4.40
CA PHE A 234 8.01 10.08 3.37
C PHE A 234 7.14 11.06 2.57
N CYS A 235 6.46 11.99 3.24
CA CYS A 235 5.63 12.99 2.58
C CYS A 235 6.47 13.87 1.65
N GLN A 236 7.61 14.36 2.13
CA GLN A 236 8.51 15.22 1.36
C GLN A 236 9.07 14.51 0.12
N HIS A 237 9.55 13.28 0.28
CA HIS A 237 10.28 12.58 -0.78
C HIS A 237 9.42 11.70 -1.68
N THR A 238 8.20 11.36 -1.26
CA THR A 238 7.29 10.50 -2.04
C THR A 238 6.02 11.23 -2.48
N VAL A 239 5.25 11.77 -1.54
CA VAL A 239 3.91 12.34 -1.83
C VAL A 239 4.01 13.70 -2.52
N PHE A 240 4.94 14.52 -2.05
CA PHE A 240 5.17 15.89 -2.53
C PHE A 240 6.43 16.01 -3.37
N SER A 241 7.02 14.88 -3.81
CA SER A 241 8.21 14.88 -4.65
C SER A 241 8.02 15.77 -5.87
N GLY A 242 8.94 16.71 -6.09
CA GLY A 242 8.90 17.65 -7.21
C GLY A 242 7.82 18.72 -7.15
N MET A 243 7.02 18.78 -6.08
CA MET A 243 6.13 19.90 -5.83
C MET A 243 6.86 20.93 -4.97
N ALA A 244 6.70 22.22 -5.33
CA ALA A 244 7.08 23.27 -4.41
C ALA A 244 6.28 23.09 -3.12
N ALA A 245 6.95 23.13 -1.97
CA ALA A 245 6.26 23.08 -0.69
C ALA A 245 5.16 24.15 -0.69
N PRO A 246 3.90 23.78 -0.42
CA PRO A 246 2.84 24.76 -0.24
C PRO A 246 3.31 25.80 0.79
N GLU A 247 2.90 27.05 0.63
CA GLU A 247 3.40 28.16 1.49
C GLU A 247 3.30 27.85 2.99
N ALA A 248 2.26 27.11 3.39
CA ALA A 248 2.05 26.66 4.76
C ALA A 248 3.03 25.59 5.28
N MET A 249 3.82 24.92 4.42
CA MET A 249 4.91 23.99 4.84
C MET A 249 6.31 24.61 4.75
N ARG A 250 6.47 25.85 4.25
CA ARG A 250 7.81 26.44 4.12
C ARG A 250 8.52 26.58 5.47
N ASP A 251 7.80 26.96 6.51
CA ASP A 251 8.35 27.11 7.87
C ASP A 251 8.78 25.75 8.45
N MET A 252 8.00 24.70 8.19
CA MET A 252 8.32 23.33 8.61
C MET A 252 9.46 22.72 7.79
N GLN A 253 9.55 23.04 6.50
CA GLN A 253 10.68 22.67 5.64
C GLN A 253 11.97 23.37 6.08
N ALA A 254 11.89 24.63 6.53
CA ALA A 254 13.02 25.33 7.13
C ALA A 254 13.46 24.66 8.44
N MET A 255 12.54 24.22 9.30
CA MET A 255 12.87 23.45 10.51
C MET A 255 13.56 22.11 10.20
N LEU A 256 13.09 21.38 9.19
CA LEU A 256 13.70 20.10 8.77
C LEU A 256 15.09 20.29 8.14
N GLN A 257 15.35 21.43 7.50
CA GLN A 257 16.68 21.75 6.94
C GLN A 257 17.69 22.23 7.99
N VAL A 258 17.23 22.74 9.14
CA VAL A 258 18.10 23.18 10.25
C VAL A 258 18.59 22.01 11.10
N CYS A 259 17.89 20.88 11.10
CA CYS A 259 18.32 19.65 11.75
C CYS A 259 18.96 18.69 10.73
N PRO A 260 20.29 18.65 10.58
CA PRO A 260 20.91 17.64 9.73
C PRO A 260 20.56 16.25 10.27
N ALA A 261 19.98 15.41 9.41
CA ALA A 261 19.76 14.00 9.64
C ALA A 261 21.11 13.30 9.86
N GLY A 262 21.59 13.31 11.10
CA GLY A 262 22.86 12.71 11.46
C GLY A 262 23.60 13.46 12.56
N MET A 263 23.05 13.48 13.78
CA MET A 263 23.87 13.46 15.00
C MET A 263 22.96 13.05 16.17
N GLY A 264 23.40 12.06 16.95
CA GLY A 264 22.64 11.50 18.06
C GLY A 264 22.36 12.53 19.17
N HIS A 265 21.22 12.32 19.85
CA HIS A 265 20.92 12.91 21.16
C HIS A 265 22.13 12.78 22.10
N PRO A 266 22.38 13.77 23.00
CA PRO A 266 21.47 14.10 24.10
C PRO A 266 21.24 15.63 24.21
N CYS A 267 20.08 16.11 24.61
CA CYS A 267 19.78 16.40 26.00
C CYS A 267 18.35 16.96 26.08
N PHE A 268 17.49 16.33 26.86
CA PHE A 268 16.45 17.02 27.63
C PHE A 268 16.26 16.20 28.90
N ALA A 269 17.14 16.44 29.87
CA ALA A 269 16.94 16.08 31.25
C ALA A 269 16.34 17.31 31.96
N ASP A 270 15.35 17.04 32.80
CA ASP A 270 14.83 17.81 33.93
C ASP A 270 14.10 19.14 33.68
N ALA A 271 12.76 19.07 33.78
CA ALA A 271 11.96 20.06 34.52
C ALA A 271 10.66 19.41 35.09
N PRO A 272 10.24 19.76 36.33
CA PRO A 272 9.26 19.01 37.15
C PRO A 272 7.78 19.40 36.90
N PRO A 273 6.79 18.65 37.45
CA PRO A 273 5.39 18.76 37.06
C PRO A 273 4.67 19.92 37.77
N HIS A 274 4.02 20.79 37.02
CA HIS A 274 3.06 21.75 37.55
C HIS A 274 1.65 21.13 37.64
N ILE A 275 1.16 21.07 38.88
CA ILE A 275 -0.19 20.69 39.30
C ILE A 275 -1.13 21.90 39.15
N LEU A 276 -2.38 21.68 38.70
CA LEU A 276 -3.67 22.28 39.12
C LEU A 276 -4.76 22.07 38.03
N PRO A 277 -6.07 22.22 38.30
CA PRO A 277 -6.98 21.54 39.26
C PRO A 277 -8.22 20.91 38.54
N PRO A 278 -9.18 20.27 39.25
CA PRO A 278 -10.29 19.53 38.62
C PRO A 278 -11.62 20.30 38.50
N GLY A 279 -12.41 19.92 37.48
CA GLY A 279 -13.88 20.05 37.40
C GLY A 279 -14.45 21.21 36.56
N PRO A 280 -15.71 21.13 36.06
CA PRO A 280 -16.78 20.24 36.48
C PRO A 280 -17.42 19.39 35.37
N GLN A 281 -18.22 18.43 35.82
CA GLN A 281 -19.02 17.46 35.08
C GLN A 281 -20.27 18.09 34.44
N SER A 282 -20.69 17.57 33.28
CA SER A 282 -22.11 17.56 32.90
C SER A 282 -22.45 16.30 32.11
N ALA A 283 -23.61 15.74 32.45
CA ALA A 283 -24.07 14.40 32.14
C ALA A 283 -24.83 14.27 30.81
N ASN A 284 -24.89 13.02 30.34
CA ASN A 284 -25.96 12.36 29.57
C ASN A 284 -26.36 12.90 28.18
N THR A 285 -26.36 12.01 27.18
CA THR A 285 -27.57 11.41 26.54
C THR A 285 -27.26 10.91 25.11
N PHE A 286 -27.35 9.59 24.87
CA PHE A 286 -27.68 8.96 23.56
C PHE A 286 -29.22 8.80 23.48
N PRO A 287 -29.91 8.45 22.35
CA PRO A 287 -29.44 7.94 21.04
C PRO A 287 -30.21 8.48 19.78
N HIS A 288 -29.77 8.06 18.57
CA HIS A 288 -30.57 7.50 17.45
C HIS A 288 -30.18 7.95 16.01
N LEU A 289 -29.84 6.93 15.20
CA LEU A 289 -30.30 6.60 13.83
C LEU A 289 -29.99 7.54 12.63
N PHE A 290 -29.21 6.96 11.69
CA PHE A 290 -28.97 7.21 10.26
C PHE A 290 -30.05 7.94 9.42
N PRO A 291 -29.80 8.29 8.12
CA PRO A 291 -28.56 8.39 7.34
C PRO A 291 -28.43 9.77 6.66
N GLN A 292 -27.31 10.09 5.96
CA GLN A 292 -27.34 10.63 4.59
C GLN A 292 -26.00 11.16 4.04
N THR A 293 -25.72 10.69 2.82
CA THR A 293 -25.03 11.37 1.71
C THR A 293 -23.53 11.61 1.80
N LEU A 294 -22.80 10.69 1.14
CA LEU A 294 -21.45 10.89 0.60
C LEU A 294 -21.45 12.10 -0.36
N SER A 295 -21.14 13.28 0.18
CA SER A 295 -20.83 14.47 -0.60
C SER A 295 -19.36 14.40 -1.04
N SER A 296 -19.16 14.25 -2.35
CA SER A 296 -17.86 14.31 -3.01
C SER A 296 -17.27 15.72 -2.90
N ARG A 297 -16.33 15.93 -1.97
CA ARG A 297 -15.55 17.18 -1.89
C ARG A 297 -14.17 17.03 -2.58
N PRO A 298 -13.71 18.06 -3.31
CA PRO A 298 -12.45 18.03 -4.06
C PRO A 298 -11.20 18.20 -3.17
N LEU A 299 -10.07 17.68 -3.67
CA LEU A 299 -8.73 17.58 -3.05
C LEU A 299 -8.21 18.80 -2.28
N ALA A 300 -8.62 20.03 -2.62
CA ALA A 300 -8.22 21.24 -1.91
C ALA A 300 -8.67 21.23 -0.43
N SER A 301 -9.81 20.59 -0.14
CA SER A 301 -10.34 20.48 1.23
C SER A 301 -9.60 19.45 2.09
N ARG A 302 -8.96 18.43 1.49
CA ARG A 302 -8.17 17.43 2.23
C ARG A 302 -6.73 17.87 2.44
N GLN A 303 -6.15 18.59 1.47
CA GLN A 303 -4.85 19.22 1.66
C GLN A 303 -4.92 20.21 2.82
N MET A 304 -5.93 21.09 2.88
CA MET A 304 -6.10 22.05 3.99
C MET A 304 -6.37 21.40 5.37
N SER A 305 -6.93 20.20 5.42
CA SER A 305 -7.23 19.52 6.69
C SER A 305 -5.97 18.93 7.35
N ILE A 306 -5.09 18.32 6.53
CA ILE A 306 -3.73 17.93 6.96
C ILE A 306 -2.93 19.16 7.47
N PHE A 307 -3.15 20.33 6.85
CA PHE A 307 -2.53 21.59 7.27
C PHE A 307 -3.05 22.16 8.60
N ALA A 308 -4.30 21.87 8.99
CA ALA A 308 -4.87 22.35 10.24
C ALA A 308 -4.33 21.55 11.45
N CYS A 309 -4.09 20.25 11.27
CA CYS A 309 -3.65 19.36 12.34
C CYS A 309 -2.19 19.57 12.77
N VAL A 310 -1.31 19.89 11.82
CA VAL A 310 0.11 20.16 12.10
C VAL A 310 0.32 21.53 12.76
N LYS A 311 -0.65 22.46 12.66
CA LYS A 311 -0.58 23.77 13.31
C LYS A 311 -1.04 23.76 14.78
N SER A 312 -1.60 22.65 15.24
CA SER A 312 -2.15 22.46 16.60
C SER A 312 -1.33 21.52 17.50
N ALA A 313 -0.19 21.03 17.02
CA ALA A 313 0.81 20.28 17.80
C ALA A 313 2.07 21.15 17.99
#